data_AF-A0A1A6HH17-F1
#
_entry.id   AF-A0A1A6HH17-F1
#
_cell.length_a   1.000
_cell.length_b   1.000
_cell.length_c   1.000
_cell.angle_alpha   90.00
_cell.angle_beta   90.00
_cell.angle_gamma   90.00
#
_symmetry.space_group_name_H-M   'P 1'
#
loop_
_entity.id
_entity.type
_entity.pdbx_description
1 polymer ?
#
loop_
_entity_poly.entity_id
_entity_poly.type
_entity_poly.pdbx_seq_one_letter_code
_entity_poly.pdbx_strand_id
1 'polypeptide(L)'
;YPLAVTKYRDSERCSSSIYNQNNPWNPPIVFEDFIQNSTNIDDKDLVAWVTVGFHNMPHSEDSTNVTTPGNSVGFMLQPFNFSQVF
;
A
#
# COMPACT_ATOMS: atom_id res chain seq x y z
N TYR A 1 -7.78 0.79 -1.31
CA TYR A 1 -7.35 1.26 -2.64
C TYR A 1 -6.22 0.38 -3.16
N PRO A 2 -6.31 -0.22 -4.37
CA PRO A 2 -5.17 -0.96 -4.95
C PRO A 2 -3.93 -0.07 -5.13
N LEU A 3 -4.16 1.17 -5.57
CA LEU A 3 -3.16 2.24 -5.66
C LEU A 3 -3.80 3.56 -5.19
N ALA A 4 -3.06 4.34 -4.41
CA ALA A 4 -3.37 5.73 -4.11
C ALA A 4 -2.08 6.57 -4.21
N VAL A 5 -2.21 7.83 -4.63
CA VAL A 5 -1.08 8.76 -4.75
C VAL A 5 -1.37 10.00 -3.92
N THR A 6 -0.43 10.37 -3.06
CA THR A 6 -0.54 11.57 -2.21
C THR A 6 0.71 12.43 -2.36
N LYS A 7 0.58 13.72 -2.05
CA LYS A 7 1.74 14.59 -1.86
C LYS A 7 2.52 14.18 -0.61
N TYR A 8 3.85 14.15 -0.67
CA TYR A 8 4.70 13.88 0.50
C TYR A 8 4.47 14.91 1.63
N ARG A 9 4.39 14.40 2.88
CA ARG A 9 4.34 15.20 4.11
C ARG A 9 5.04 14.45 5.25
N ASP A 10 5.80 15.18 6.07
CA ASP A 10 6.50 14.59 7.22
C ASP A 10 5.56 13.99 8.28
N SER A 11 4.33 14.47 8.36
CA SER A 11 3.29 13.94 9.26
C SER A 11 2.62 12.66 8.75
N GLU A 12 2.81 12.28 7.48
CA GLU A 12 2.09 11.20 6.78
C GLU A 12 3.04 10.06 6.37
N ARG A 13 4.04 9.76 7.21
CA ARG A 13 5.11 8.78 6.89
C ARG A 13 4.65 7.32 6.88
N CYS A 14 3.60 6.99 7.62
CA CYS A 14 3.10 5.63 7.80
C CYS A 14 1.60 5.60 7.52
N SER A 15 1.11 4.56 6.83
CA SER A 15 -0.32 4.36 6.55
C SER A 15 -1.09 3.71 7.71
N SER A 16 -0.39 3.28 8.77
CA SER A 16 -0.95 2.65 9.96
C SER A 16 -0.02 2.85 11.16
N SER A 17 -0.48 2.46 12.34
CA SER A 17 0.26 2.50 13.61
C SER A 17 0.12 1.19 14.37
N ILE A 18 1.08 0.89 15.24
CA ILE A 18 1.00 -0.24 16.19
C ILE A 18 -0.23 -0.17 17.11
N TYR A 19 -0.79 1.02 17.30
CA TYR A 19 -1.97 1.23 18.14
C TYR A 19 -3.30 1.05 17.39
N ASN A 20 -3.31 1.01 16.05
CA ASN A 20 -4.53 0.84 15.27
C ASN A 20 -5.24 -0.49 15.58
N GLN A 21 -4.49 -1.53 15.98
CA GLN A 21 -5.06 -2.83 16.32
C GLN A 21 -5.95 -2.79 17.56
N ASN A 22 -5.57 -2.00 18.59
CA ASN A 22 -6.25 -1.99 19.88
C ASN A 22 -7.47 -1.07 19.91
N ASN A 23 -7.52 -0.07 19.02
CA ASN A 23 -8.67 0.82 18.88
C ASN A 23 -8.91 1.16 17.40
N PRO A 24 -9.49 0.23 16.62
CA PRO A 24 -9.71 0.44 15.20
C PRO A 24 -10.82 1.47 14.89
N TRP A 25 -11.69 1.79 15.85
CA TRP A 25 -12.78 2.77 15.67
C TRP A 25 -12.33 4.22 15.78
N ASN A 26 -11.23 4.47 16.49
CA ASN A 26 -10.59 5.78 16.57
C ASN A 26 -9.07 5.62 16.50
N PRO A 27 -8.54 5.22 15.33
CA PRO A 27 -7.13 4.94 15.18
C PRO A 27 -6.34 6.25 15.13
N PRO A 28 -5.10 6.29 15.66
CA PRO A 28 -4.25 7.48 15.56
C PRO A 28 -3.83 7.82 14.12
N ILE A 29 -3.89 6.86 13.19
CA ILE A 29 -3.61 7.08 11.76
C ILE A 29 -4.78 6.56 10.94
N VAL A 30 -5.39 7.46 10.16
CA VAL A 30 -6.45 7.18 9.18
C VAL A 30 -5.89 7.49 7.80
N PHE A 31 -5.59 6.46 7.00
CA PHE A 31 -4.99 6.63 5.68
C PHE A 31 -5.84 7.47 4.71
N GLU A 32 -7.17 7.37 4.82
CA GLU A 32 -8.12 8.13 4.01
C GLU A 32 -7.89 9.65 4.09
N ASP A 33 -7.47 10.15 5.26
CA ASP A 33 -7.21 11.56 5.48
C ASP A 33 -6.06 12.07 4.60
N PHE A 34 -5.10 11.20 4.25
CA PHE A 34 -3.96 11.59 3.39
C PHE A 34 -4.45 11.90 1.97
N ILE A 35 -5.43 11.13 1.49
CA ILE A 35 -6.04 11.31 0.17
C ILE A 35 -6.90 12.58 0.18
N GLN A 36 -7.78 12.72 1.16
CA GLN A 36 -8.71 13.86 1.25
C GLN A 36 -7.99 15.20 1.43
N ASN A 37 -6.88 15.21 2.18
CA ASN A 37 -6.09 16.41 2.39
C ASN A 37 -5.13 16.72 1.23
N SER A 38 -4.92 15.81 0.28
CA SER A 38 -4.03 15.98 -0.87
C SER A 38 -4.75 16.66 -2.04
N THR A 39 -4.89 17.98 -1.98
CA THR A 39 -5.71 18.76 -2.94
C THR A 39 -5.08 18.99 -4.32
N ASN A 40 -3.75 18.91 -4.46
CA ASN A 40 -3.04 19.02 -5.75
C ASN A 40 -1.75 18.19 -5.74
N ILE A 41 -1.53 17.42 -6.80
CA ILE A 41 -0.39 16.49 -6.98
C ILE A 41 0.47 16.82 -8.20
N ASP A 42 0.16 17.88 -8.94
CA ASP A 42 0.89 18.26 -10.16
C ASP A 42 2.26 18.84 -9.81
N ASP A 43 3.34 18.29 -10.37
CA ASP A 43 4.73 18.70 -10.10
C ASP A 43 5.03 18.82 -8.60
N LYS A 44 4.71 17.76 -7.85
CA LYS A 44 4.99 17.65 -6.41
C LYS A 44 5.91 16.48 -6.13
N ASP A 45 6.42 16.45 -4.90
CA ASP A 45 6.96 15.24 -4.31
C ASP A 45 5.79 14.29 -3.99
N LEU A 46 5.85 13.07 -4.55
CA LEU A 46 4.73 12.13 -4.57
C LEU A 46 5.08 10.84 -3.85
N VAL A 47 4.10 10.31 -3.13
CA VAL A 47 4.14 8.98 -2.52
C VAL A 47 3.07 8.11 -3.15
N ALA A 48 3.48 6.96 -3.69
CA ALA A 48 2.58 5.93 -4.21
C ALA A 48 2.38 4.84 -3.15
N TRP A 49 1.13 4.66 -2.72
CA TRP A 49 0.71 3.65 -1.75
C TRP A 49 0.07 2.48 -2.48
N VAL A 50 0.71 1.30 -2.44
CA VAL A 50 0.27 0.11 -3.17
C VAL A 50 -0.28 -0.93 -2.19
N THR A 51 -1.52 -1.37 -2.38
CA THR A 51 -2.11 -2.49 -1.65
C THR A 51 -2.05 -3.73 -2.51
N VAL A 52 -1.27 -4.73 -2.10
CA VAL A 52 -1.25 -6.06 -2.69
C VAL A 52 -1.78 -7.07 -1.68
N GLY A 53 -2.50 -8.07 -2.16
CA GLY A 53 -3.13 -9.08 -1.33
C GLY A 53 -3.77 -10.15 -2.19
N PHE A 54 -4.18 -11.23 -1.54
CA PHE A 54 -4.86 -12.34 -2.18
C PHE A 54 -6.00 -12.80 -1.26
N HIS A 55 -7.06 -13.30 -1.87
CA HIS A 55 -8.18 -13.85 -1.13
C HIS A 55 -7.85 -15.29 -0.74
N ASN A 56 -7.73 -15.53 0.57
CA ASN A 56 -7.41 -16.85 1.11
C ASN A 56 -8.67 -17.60 1.51
N MET A 57 -8.99 -18.65 0.74
CA MET A 57 -9.96 -19.68 1.09
C MET A 57 -9.16 -20.93 1.51
N PRO A 58 -9.21 -21.35 2.79
CA PRO A 58 -8.45 -22.52 3.24
C PRO A 58 -8.94 -23.80 2.56
N HIS A 59 -8.01 -24.60 2.05
CA HIS A 59 -8.29 -25.93 1.49
C HIS A 59 -7.62 -27.04 2.31
N SER A 60 -7.96 -28.29 2.05
CA SER A 60 -7.45 -29.44 2.81
C SER A 60 -5.92 -29.57 2.78
N GLU A 61 -5.28 -29.13 1.69
CA GLU A 61 -3.82 -29.08 1.56
C GLU A 61 -3.14 -28.10 2.52
N ASP A 62 -3.85 -27.12 3.08
CA ASP A 62 -3.29 -26.09 3.99
C ASP A 62 -3.39 -26.48 5.48
N SER A 63 -3.81 -27.72 5.79
CA SER A 63 -4.15 -28.17 7.16
C SER A 63 -3.02 -28.02 8.19
N THR A 64 -1.75 -28.13 7.77
CA THR A 64 -0.58 -28.01 8.66
C THR A 64 0.27 -26.76 8.39
N ASN A 65 0.30 -26.29 7.15
CA ASN A 65 1.01 -25.09 6.76
C ASN A 65 0.48 -24.57 5.42
N VAL A 66 0.47 -23.25 5.24
CA VAL A 66 0.17 -22.64 3.94
C VAL A 66 1.36 -22.82 3.01
N THR A 67 1.13 -23.36 1.82
CA THR A 67 2.19 -23.60 0.84
C THR A 67 2.61 -22.30 0.14
N THR A 68 3.90 -22.06 -0.07
CA THR A 68 4.42 -20.81 -0.67
C THR A 68 4.21 -20.70 -2.20
N PRO A 69 4.43 -21.75 -3.03
CA PRO A 69 4.07 -21.73 -4.44
C PRO A 69 2.62 -21.30 -4.68
N GLY A 70 2.40 -20.27 -5.50
CA GLY A 70 1.08 -19.72 -5.81
C GLY A 70 0.57 -18.64 -4.84
N ASN A 71 1.20 -18.47 -3.67
CA ASN A 71 0.80 -17.52 -2.63
C ASN A 71 1.76 -16.32 -2.53
N SER A 72 2.18 -15.80 -3.69
CA SER A 72 3.04 -14.62 -3.81
C SER A 72 2.29 -13.48 -4.48
N VAL A 73 2.33 -12.29 -3.88
CA VAL A 73 1.75 -11.05 -4.43
C VAL A 73 2.76 -9.92 -4.33
N GLY A 74 2.71 -8.98 -5.27
CA GLY A 74 3.64 -7.87 -5.33
C GLY A 74 3.35 -6.94 -6.50
N PHE A 75 4.25 -5.98 -6.71
CA PHE A 75 4.20 -5.06 -7.84
C PHE A 75 5.62 -4.88 -8.39
N MET A 76 5.73 -4.34 -9.61
CA MET A 76 6.99 -4.07 -10.27
C MET A 76 7.06 -2.60 -10.67
N LEU A 77 8.22 -1.97 -10.44
CA LEU A 77 8.56 -0.67 -11.00
C LEU A 77 9.41 -0.90 -12.23
N GLN A 78 8.95 -0.44 -13.38
CA GLN A 78 9.66 -0.56 -14.65
C GLN A 78 9.95 0.83 -15.20
N PRO A 79 11.18 1.09 -15.68
CA PRO A 79 11.49 2.35 -16.33
C PRO A 79 10.61 2.55 -17.57
N PHE A 80 9.97 3.73 -17.67
CA PHE A 80 9.21 4.13 -18.85
C PHE A 80 9.71 5.48 -19.32
N ASN A 81 10.39 5.52 -20.47
CA ASN A 81 11.04 6.73 -21.01
C ASN A 81 12.01 7.43 -20.03
N PHE A 82 12.62 6.66 -19.12
CA PHE A 82 13.52 7.21 -18.10
C PHE A 82 14.95 7.46 -18.63
N SER A 83 15.37 6.68 -19.63
CA SER A 83 16.75 6.71 -20.15
C SER A 83 16.76 6.90 -21.66
N GLN A 84 17.79 7.56 -22.17
CA GLN A 84 18.03 7.64 -23.60
C GLN A 84 18.45 6.27 -24.13
N VAL A 85 17.93 5.91 -25.30
CA VAL A 85 18.46 4.79 -26.10
C VAL A 85 19.58 5.39 -26.94
N PHE A 86 20.80 4.87 -26.78
CA PHE A 86 21.94 5.23 -27.64
C PHE A 86 21.84 4.56 -29.00
#